data_AF-A0A952T7G4-F1
#
_entry.id   AF-A0A952T7G4-F1
#
_cell.length_a   1.000
_cell.length_b   1.000
_cell.length_c   1.000
_cell.angle_alpha   90.00
_cell.angle_beta   90.00
_cell.angle_gamma   90.00
#
_symmetry.space_group_name_H-M   'P 1'
#
loop_
_entity.id
_entity.type
_entity.pdbx_description
1 polymer ?
#
loop_
_entity_poly.entity_id
_entity_poly.type
_entity_poly.pdbx_seq_one_letter_code
_entity_poly.pdbx_strand_id
1 'polypeptide(L)' 'MLKPVKVAIKNLFSRHNDSPPVLNDPTLYSIETAQRVYKGHIIFQDDIQLKLQTENNKPVKILKENIRRVSVIRTDPK' A
#
# COMPACT_ATOMS: atom_id res chain seq x y z
N MET A 1 21.25 -20.77 -26.59
CA MET A 1 21.92 -20.37 -25.33
C MET A 1 20.94 -19.52 -24.51
N LEU A 2 20.34 -20.09 -23.47
CA LEU A 2 19.36 -19.43 -22.60
C LEU A 2 20.10 -18.69 -21.48
N LYS A 3 19.93 -17.38 -21.36
CA LYS A 3 20.47 -16.58 -20.25
C LYS A 3 19.58 -16.79 -19.01
N PRO A 4 20.13 -17.16 -17.84
CA PRO A 4 19.33 -17.26 -16.63
C PRO A 4 18.94 -15.87 -16.15
N VAL A 5 17.64 -15.57 -16.17
CA VAL A 5 17.07 -14.39 -15.53
C VAL A 5 17.24 -14.56 -14.03
N LYS A 6 18.19 -13.82 -13.45
CA LYS A 6 18.35 -13.71 -11.99
C LYS A 6 17.12 -13.01 -11.42
N VAL A 7 16.16 -13.80 -10.95
CA VAL A 7 15.04 -13.29 -10.14
C VAL A 7 15.63 -12.87 -8.80
N ALA A 8 15.91 -11.58 -8.65
CA ALA A 8 16.30 -11.00 -7.38
C ALA A 8 15.07 -10.92 -6.46
N ILE A 9 14.81 -12.00 -5.72
CA ILE A 9 13.90 -11.94 -4.58
C ILE A 9 14.65 -11.18 -3.48
N LYS A 10 14.48 -9.86 -3.46
CA LYS A 10 15.08 -8.98 -2.46
C LYS A 10 14.26 -9.11 -1.16
N ASN A 11 14.57 -10.14 -0.37
CA ASN A 11 14.11 -10.25 1.01
C ASN A 11 14.58 -9.01 1.78
N LEU A 12 13.64 -8.12 2.10
CA LEU A 12 13.87 -6.85 2.77
C LEU A 12 13.34 -6.93 4.21
N PHE A 13 13.94 -7.81 5.01
CA PHE A 13 13.83 -7.73 6.47
C PHE A 13 15.01 -6.90 6.97
N SER A 14 14.82 -5.58 7.08
CA SER A 14 15.76 -4.71 7.79
C SER A 14 15.02 -4.01 8.91
N ARG A 15 15.36 -4.39 10.14
CA ARG A 15 14.96 -3.71 11.38
C ARG A 15 15.67 -2.34 11.46
N HIS A 16 15.00 -1.38 12.10
CA HIS A 16 15.45 -0.04 12.53
C HIS A 16 15.51 1.08 11.49
N ASN A 17 14.35 1.69 11.25
CA ASN A 17 14.15 3.15 11.38
C ASN A 17 12.64 3.45 11.39
N ASP A 18 12.19 4.27 12.35
CA ASP A 18 10.82 4.72 12.62
C ASP A 18 10.26 5.66 11.52
N SER A 19 10.51 5.32 10.27
CA SER A 19 9.93 5.99 9.12
C SER A 19 9.78 4.92 8.05
N PRO A 20 8.57 4.38 7.91
CA PRO A 20 8.36 3.34 6.93
C PRO A 20 8.64 3.89 5.53
N PRO A 21 9.09 3.05 4.58
CA PRO A 21 9.28 3.49 3.21
C PRO A 21 7.95 4.09 2.75
N VAL A 22 7.93 5.40 2.52
CA VAL A 22 6.81 6.05 1.88
C VAL A 22 6.77 5.46 0.48
N LEU A 23 5.90 4.47 0.32
CA LEU A 23 5.61 3.89 -0.98
C LEU A 23 4.93 5.03 -1.75
N ASN A 24 5.70 5.73 -2.58
CA ASN A 24 5.16 6.64 -3.59
C ASN A 24 4.49 5.79 -4.66
N ASP A 25 3.37 5.18 -4.30
CA ASP A 25 2.55 4.34 -5.14
C ASP A 25 1.53 5.22 -5.87
N PRO A 26 1.65 5.40 -7.20
CA PRO A 26 0.67 6.16 -7.99
C PRO A 26 -0.66 5.41 -8.12
N THR A 27 -0.76 4.18 -7.62
CA THR A 27 -1.98 3.38 -7.69
C THR A 27 -3.06 3.94 -6.77
N LEU A 28 -4.26 4.13 -7.31
CA LEU A 28 -5.44 4.48 -6.53
C LEU A 28 -6.14 3.21 -6.06
N TYR A 29 -6.35 3.10 -4.75
CA TYR A 29 -7.01 1.98 -4.09
C TYR A 29 -8.39 2.36 -3.59
N SER A 30 -9.28 1.36 -3.58
CA SER A 30 -10.54 1.35 -2.84
C SER A 30 -10.39 0.38 -1.68
N ILE A 31 -10.56 0.87 -0.45
CA ILE A 31 -10.51 0.06 0.77
C ILE A 31 -11.89 0.04 1.40
N GLU A 32 -12.51 -1.11 1.38
CA GLU A 32 -13.81 -1.35 1.99
C GLU A 32 -13.61 -1.88 3.41
N THR A 33 -14.22 -1.19 4.37
CA THR A 33 -14.32 -1.61 5.77
C THR A 33 -15.77 -1.91 6.12
N ALA A 34 -16.01 -2.42 7.33
CA ALA A 34 -17.38 -2.65 7.80
C ALA A 34 -18.26 -1.38 7.84
N GLN A 35 -17.65 -0.20 7.99
CA GLN A 35 -18.36 1.06 8.22
C GLN A 35 -18.39 1.96 6.98
N ARG A 36 -17.33 1.94 6.17
CA ARG A 36 -17.17 2.84 5.02
C ARG A 36 -16.19 2.33 3.99
N VAL A 37 -16.28 2.92 2.81
CA VAL A 37 -15.30 2.76 1.72
C VAL A 37 -14.40 3.99 1.68
N TYR A 38 -13.09 3.76 1.66
CA TYR A 38 -12.09 4.80 1.47
C TYR A 38 -11.46 4.68 0.09
N LYS A 39 -11.11 5.82 -0.51
CA LYS A 39 -10.41 5.86 -1.80
C LYS A 39 -9.19 6.75 -1.67
N GLY A 40 -8.06 6.32 -2.22
CA GLY A 40 -6.80 7.06 -2.10
C GLY A 40 -5.56 6.23 -2.43
N HIS A 41 -4.41 6.81 -2.14
CA HIS A 41 -3.11 6.18 -2.37
C HIS A 41 -2.58 5.56 -1.08
N ILE A 42 -2.05 4.34 -1.13
CA ILE A 42 -1.40 3.74 0.04
C ILE A 42 -0.06 4.44 0.23
N ILE A 43 0.06 5.25 1.28
CA ILE A 43 1.30 5.96 1.62
C ILE A 43 2.13 5.19 2.64
N PHE A 44 1.50 4.25 3.34
CA PHE A 44 2.18 3.38 4.28
C PHE A 44 1.38 2.11 4.55
N GLN A 45 2.08 1.01 4.77
CA GLN A 45 1.53 -0.24 5.26
C GLN A 45 2.56 -0.97 6.12
N ASP A 46 2.09 -1.57 7.21
CA ASP A 46 2.82 -2.58 7.99
C ASP A 46 1.92 -3.81 8.21
N ASP A 47 2.28 -4.71 9.12
CA ASP A 47 1.52 -5.94 9.37
C ASP A 47 0.14 -5.70 9.99
N ILE A 48 -0.07 -4.57 10.67
CA ILE A 48 -1.27 -4.29 11.48
C ILE A 48 -2.14 -3.20 10.84
N GLN A 49 -1.52 -2.20 10.22
CA GLN A 49 -2.20 -1.01 9.73
C GLN A 49 -1.83 -0.66 8.29
N LEU A 50 -2.72 0.10 7.68
CA LEU A 50 -2.54 0.73 6.39
C LEU A 50 -2.89 2.21 6.56
N LYS A 51 -2.05 3.10 6.04
CA LYS A 51 -2.38 4.52 5.89
C LYS A 51 -2.67 4.83 4.43
N LEU A 52 -3.86 5.37 4.22
CA LEU A 52 -4.36 5.79 2.92
C LEU A 52 -4.38 7.31 2.88
N GLN A 53 -3.74 7.90 1.89
CA GLN A 53 -3.87 9.32 1.56
C GLN A 53 -5.12 9.50 0.71
N THR A 54 -6.20 10.05 1.28
CA THR A 54 -7.43 10.28 0.53
C THR A 54 -7.27 11.46 -0.43
N GLU A 55 -8.17 11.56 -1.43
CA GLU A 55 -8.10 12.58 -2.51
C GLU A 55 -8.05 14.04 -2.00
N ASN A 56 -8.57 14.31 -0.81
CA ASN A 56 -8.49 15.61 -0.13
C ASN A 56 -7.17 15.85 0.62
N ASN A 57 -6.13 15.07 0.33
CA ASN A 57 -4.84 15.10 1.02
C ASN A 57 -4.91 14.91 2.55
N LYS A 58 -5.96 14.27 3.08
CA LYS A 58 -5.99 13.81 4.47
C LYS A 58 -5.53 12.35 4.61
N PRO A 59 -4.56 12.05 5.49
CA PRO A 59 -4.17 10.67 5.75
C PRO A 59 -5.20 10.00 6.67
N VAL A 60 -5.58 8.77 6.32
CA VAL A 60 -6.48 7.92 7.09
C VAL A 60 -5.74 6.66 7.49
N LYS A 61 -5.69 6.38 8.79
CA LYS A 61 -5.19 5.11 9.33
C LYS A 61 -6.34 4.10 9.41
N ILE A 62 -6.11 2.91 8.86
CA ILE A 62 -7.05 1.80 8.84
C ILE A 62 -6.32 0.57 9.41
N LEU A 63 -6.87 -0.04 10.45
CA LEU A 63 -6.37 -1.32 10.96
C LEU A 63 -6.78 -2.42 9.98
N LYS A 64 -5.86 -3.31 9.62
CA LYS A 64 -6.09 -4.37 8.63
C LYS A 64 -7.19 -5.34 9.05
N GLU A 65 -7.36 -5.58 10.34
CA GLU A 65 -8.47 -6.36 10.89
C GLU A 65 -9.86 -5.82 10.50
N ASN A 66 -9.96 -4.51 10.23
CA ASN A 66 -11.21 -3.85 9.85
C ASN A 66 -11.42 -3.77 8.33
N ILE A 67 -10.45 -4.23 7.54
CA ILE A 67 -10.50 -4.23 6.09
C ILE A 67 -11.21 -5.50 5.62
N ARG A 68 -12.33 -5.32 4.93
CA ARG A 68 -13.06 -6.41 4.27
C ARG A 68 -12.52 -6.70 2.89
N ARG A 69 -12.14 -5.65 2.16
CA ARG A 69 -11.64 -5.77 0.79
C ARG A 69 -10.72 -4.61 0.44
N VAL A 70 -9.67 -4.91 -0.31
CA VAL A 70 -8.82 -3.93 -1.00
C VAL A 70 -8.98 -4.18 -2.49
N SER A 71 -9.12 -3.12 -3.28
CA SER A 71 -9.20 -3.22 -4.74
C SER A 71 -8.44 -2.08 -5.39
N VAL A 72 -7.75 -2.37 -6.49
CA VAL A 72 -7.10 -1.35 -7.32
C VAL A 72 -8.16 -0.73 -8.23
N ILE A 73 -8.29 0.60 -8.18
CA ILE A 73 -9.21 1.35 -9.06
C ILE A 73 -8.52 1.65 -10.38
N ARG A 74 -7.30 2.19 -10.30
CA ARG A 74 -6.49 2.60 -11.46
C ARG A 74 -5.04 2.68 -11.07
N THR A 75 -4.19 2.44 -12.06
CA THR A 75 -2.74 2.66 -11.96
C THR A 75 -2.44 3.80 -12.92
N ASP A 76 -2.05 4.97 -12.41
CA ASP A 76 -1.64 6.04 -13.30
C ASP A 76 -0.34 5.61 -13.99
N PRO A 77 -0.34 5.46 -15.33
CA PRO A 77 0.88 5.15 -16.05
C PRO A 77 1.85 6.33 -15.89
N LYS A 78 3.06 6.03 -15.39
CA LYS A 78 4.17 6.99 -15.37
C LYS A 78 4.64 7.31 -16.79
#